data_AF-A0A379THF3-F1
#
_entry.id   AF-A0A379THF3-F1
#
_cell.length_a   1.000
_cell.length_b   1.000
_cell.length_c   1.000
_cell.angle_alpha   90.00
_cell.angle_beta   90.00
_cell.angle_gamma   90.00
#
_symmetry.space_group_name_H-M   'P 1'
#
loop_
_entity.id
_entity.type
_entity.pdbx_description
1 polymer ?
#
loop_
_entity_poly.entity_id
_entity_poly.type
_entity_poly.pdbx_seq_one_letter_code
_entity_poly.pdbx_strand_id
1 'polypeptide(L)'
;MQKKKLGDEPPEFSTASWIFMMFASCTSAAVLFWGSIEIYYYISTPPFGLAPNSTGAKEIGLAYSLFHWGPLPVGDLQFPLRRFCLLLFRP
;
A
#
# COMPACT_ATOMS: atom_id res chain seq x y z
N MET A 1 -19.39 -15.74 -8.26
CA MET A 1 -17.92 -15.48 -8.30
C MET A 1 -17.18 -16.80 -8.25
N GLN A 2 -16.35 -17.13 -9.25
CA GLN A 2 -15.61 -18.40 -9.29
C GLN A 2 -14.48 -18.44 -8.24
N LYS A 3 -14.44 -19.47 -7.39
CA LYS A 3 -13.34 -19.73 -6.44
C LYS A 3 -12.18 -20.43 -7.15
N LYS A 4 -11.34 -19.66 -7.86
CA LYS A 4 -10.08 -20.18 -8.42
C LYS A 4 -8.98 -20.13 -7.35
N LYS A 5 -8.30 -21.27 -7.14
CA LYS A 5 -7.09 -21.41 -6.31
C LYS A 5 -5.83 -21.23 -7.16
N LEU A 6 -4.75 -20.79 -6.50
CA LEU A 6 -3.40 -20.72 -7.07
C LEU A 6 -2.72 -22.06 -6.78
N GLY A 7 -2.48 -22.87 -7.82
CA GLY A 7 -2.06 -24.26 -7.67
C GLY A 7 -3.17 -25.18 -7.15
N ASP A 8 -2.84 -26.48 -7.09
CA ASP A 8 -3.72 -27.53 -6.52
C ASP A 8 -3.19 -28.06 -5.18
N GLU A 9 -2.02 -27.58 -4.74
CA GLU A 9 -1.36 -27.93 -3.48
C GLU A 9 -1.95 -27.14 -2.28
N PRO A 10 -1.85 -27.67 -1.04
CA PRO A 10 -2.19 -26.92 0.16
C PRO A 10 -1.25 -25.72 0.35
N PRO A 11 -1.67 -24.64 1.05
CA PRO A 11 -0.80 -23.51 1.34
C PRO A 11 0.47 -23.95 2.09
N GLU A 12 1.63 -23.53 1.59
CA GLU A 12 2.94 -23.85 2.18
C GLU A 12 3.14 -23.19 3.56
N PHE A 13 2.52 -22.04 3.78
CA PHE A 13 2.63 -21.25 5.02
C PHE A 13 1.29 -21.17 5.73
N SER A 14 1.34 -21.13 7.06
CA SER A 14 0.17 -20.80 7.88
C SER A 14 -0.34 -19.39 7.55
N THR A 15 -1.63 -19.14 7.74
CA THR A 15 -2.23 -17.81 7.52
C THR A 15 -1.51 -16.72 8.32
N ALA A 16 -1.10 -17.02 9.55
CA ALA A 16 -0.38 -16.06 10.40
C ALA A 16 1.02 -15.75 9.85
N SER A 17 1.77 -16.77 9.44
CA SER A 17 3.09 -16.59 8.82
C SER A 17 3.01 -15.80 7.51
N TRP A 18 1.99 -16.08 6.69
CA TRP A 18 1.76 -15.37 5.43
C TRP A 18 1.46 -13.88 5.65
N ILE A 19 0.61 -13.53 6.64
CA ILE A 19 0.36 -12.13 7.02
C ILE A 19 1.63 -11.45 7.52
N PHE A 20 2.43 -12.15 8.33
CA PHE A 20 3.70 -11.63 8.84
C PHE A 20 4.69 -11.35 7.71
N MET A 21 4.80 -12.24 6.72
CA MET A 21 5.65 -12.01 5.53
C MET A 21 5.21 -10.76 4.75
N MET A 22 3.92 -10.52 4.59
CA MET A 22 3.42 -9.30 3.98
C MET A 22 3.81 -8.06 4.79
N PHE A 23 3.65 -8.08 6.12
CA PHE A 23 4.04 -6.96 6.97
C PHE A 23 5.56 -6.70 6.95
N ALA A 24 6.37 -7.77 6.97
CA ALA A 24 7.82 -7.66 6.86
C ALA A 24 8.24 -7.04 5.53
N SER A 25 7.53 -7.34 4.43
CA SER A 25 7.80 -6.75 3.11
C SER A 25 7.56 -5.23 3.06
N CYS A 26 6.78 -4.67 4.00
CA CYS A 26 6.59 -3.22 4.11
C CYS A 26 7.79 -2.48 4.70
N THR A 27 8.78 -3.18 5.27
CA THR A 27 9.96 -2.54 5.87
C THR A 27 10.97 -2.16 4.78
N SER A 28 11.18 -0.85 4.59
CA SER A 28 12.22 -0.34 3.69
C SER A 28 12.72 1.04 4.13
N ALA A 29 13.96 1.38 3.77
CA ALA A 29 14.51 2.71 4.05
C ALA A 29 13.71 3.83 3.36
N ALA A 30 13.11 3.54 2.19
CA ALA A 30 12.25 4.47 1.48
C ALA A 30 10.98 4.82 2.26
N VAL A 31 10.37 3.84 2.94
CA VAL A 31 9.19 4.06 3.79
C VAL A 31 9.52 4.98 4.97
N LEU A 32 10.70 4.84 5.57
CA LEU A 32 11.14 5.74 6.64
C LEU A 32 11.38 7.17 6.13
N PHE A 33 12.01 7.31 4.95
CA PHE A 33 12.27 8.60 4.33
C PHE A 33 10.96 9.34 4.01
N TRP A 34 10.09 8.72 3.21
CA TRP A 34 8.84 9.35 2.79
C TRP A 34 7.86 9.52 3.94
N GLY A 35 7.73 8.53 4.84
CA GLY A 35 6.87 8.64 6.02
C GLY A 35 7.23 9.80 6.95
N SER A 36 8.50 10.22 6.96
CA SER A 36 8.95 11.35 7.79
C SER A 36 8.73 12.70 7.12
N ILE A 37 8.96 12.81 5.81
CA ILE A 37 9.03 14.11 5.11
C ILE A 37 7.76 14.48 4.34
N GLU A 38 6.98 13.50 3.90
CA GLU A 38 5.84 13.71 3.01
C GLU A 38 4.78 14.63 3.63
N ILE A 39 4.47 14.44 4.92
CA ILE A 39 3.51 15.28 5.63
C ILE A 39 3.93 16.75 5.69
N TYR A 40 5.24 17.01 5.79
CA TYR A 40 5.76 18.37 5.80
C TYR A 40 5.51 19.07 4.46
N TYR A 41 5.70 18.36 3.34
CA TYR A 41 5.39 18.89 2.01
C TYR A 41 3.90 19.18 1.84
N TYR A 42 3.02 18.30 2.32
CA TYR A 42 1.57 18.54 2.20
C TYR A 42 1.05 19.68 3.08
N ILE A 43 1.71 19.98 4.20
CA ILE A 43 1.35 21.11 5.05
C ILE A 43 1.91 22.44 4.50
N SER A 44 3.13 22.41 3.97
CA SER A 44 3.84 23.61 3.48
C SER A 44 3.38 24.06 2.10
N THR A 45 3.06 23.11 1.21
CA THR A 45 2.50 23.37 -0.13
C THR A 45 1.23 22.55 -0.30
N PRO A 46 0.13 22.95 0.38
CA PRO A 46 -1.10 22.17 0.37
C PRO A 46 -1.79 22.21 -1.01
N PRO A 47 -2.38 21.08 -1.45
CA PRO A 47 -3.25 21.07 -2.62
C PRO A 47 -4.55 21.85 -2.34
N PHE A 48 -5.33 22.13 -3.40
CA PHE A 48 -6.62 22.83 -3.34
C PHE A 48 -6.56 24.32 -2.97
N GLY A 49 -5.38 24.95 -3.07
CA GLY A 49 -5.23 26.40 -2.87
C GLY A 49 -5.39 26.85 -1.42
N LEU A 50 -5.24 25.93 -0.45
CA LEU A 50 -5.27 26.26 0.97
C LEU A 50 -4.04 27.09 1.36
N ALA A 51 -4.17 27.90 2.41
CA ALA A 51 -3.03 28.63 2.94
C ALA A 51 -2.02 27.65 3.57
N PRO A 52 -0.70 27.79 3.28
CA PRO A 52 0.35 27.01 3.92
C PRO A 52 0.23 27.01 5.45
N ASN A 53 0.47 25.86 6.07
CA ASN A 53 0.43 25.67 7.54
C ASN A 53 -0.91 26.00 8.23
N SER A 54 -1.98 26.26 7.46
CA SER A 54 -3.33 26.45 8.02
C SER A 54 -3.88 25.18 8.65
N THR A 55 -4.93 25.31 9.46
CA THR A 55 -5.62 24.16 10.06
C THR A 55 -6.14 23.20 8.98
N GLY A 56 -6.74 23.74 7.91
CA GLY A 56 -7.21 22.94 6.78
C GLY A 56 -6.08 22.18 6.06
N ALA A 57 -4.90 22.79 5.90
CA ALA A 57 -3.73 22.12 5.33
C ALA A 57 -3.24 20.94 6.19
N LYS A 58 -3.30 21.06 7.52
CA LYS A 58 -2.93 19.99 8.45
C LYS A 58 -3.93 18.83 8.45
N GLU A 59 -5.22 19.13 8.33
CA GLU A 59 -6.28 18.13 8.25
C GLU A 59 -6.14 17.26 6.99
N ILE A 60 -5.83 17.88 5.84
CA ILE A 60 -5.65 17.12 4.59
C ILE A 60 -4.30 16.41 4.49
N GLY A 61 -3.26 16.87 5.19
CA GLY A 61 -1.91 16.35 5.05
C GLY A 61 -1.82 14.86 5.33
N LEU A 62 -2.38 14.39 6.46
CA LEU A 62 -2.41 12.97 6.79
C LEU A 62 -3.33 12.18 5.83
N ALA A 63 -4.46 12.74 5.44
CA ALA A 63 -5.39 12.09 4.52
C ALA A 63 -4.72 11.84 3.15
N TYR A 64 -3.89 12.78 2.68
CA TYR A 64 -3.16 12.65 1.41
C TYR A 64 -2.05 11.60 1.47
N SER A 65 -1.35 11.48 2.61
CA SER A 65 -0.41 10.38 2.85
C SER A 65 -1.11 9.02 2.84
N LEU A 66 -2.26 8.90 3.51
CA LEU A 66 -3.06 7.67 3.48
C LEU A 66 -3.61 7.34 2.10
N PHE A 67 -3.87 8.35 1.26
CA PHE A 67 -4.26 8.12 -0.12
C PHE A 67 -3.11 7.50 -0.95
N HIS A 68 -1.88 8.00 -0.80
CA HIS A 68 -0.70 7.49 -1.53
C HIS A 68 -0.19 6.13 -1.04
N TRP A 69 -0.38 5.81 0.24
CA TRP A 69 0.13 4.58 0.85
C TRP A 69 -0.97 3.61 1.30
N GLY A 70 -2.21 3.88 0.92
CA GLY A 70 -3.39 3.16 1.39
C GLY A 70 -3.84 2.00 0.50
N PRO A 71 -5.09 1.55 0.68
CA PRO A 71 -5.63 0.38 -0.01
C PRO A 71 -5.72 0.53 -1.54
N LEU A 72 -5.82 1.76 -2.05
CA LEU A 72 -5.94 2.02 -3.48
C LEU A 72 -4.68 1.56 -4.25
N PRO A 73 -3.48 2.12 -3.99
CA PRO A 73 -2.26 1.69 -4.69
C PRO A 73 -1.89 0.23 -4.40
N VAL A 74 -2.14 -0.27 -3.19
CA VAL A 74 -1.92 -1.69 -2.86
C VAL A 74 -2.87 -2.59 -3.66
N GLY A 75 -4.11 -2.15 -3.89
CA GLY A 75 -5.09 -2.84 -4.71
C GLY A 75 -4.69 -2.90 -6.19
N ASP A 76 -4.11 -1.82 -6.72
CA ASP A 76 -3.62 -1.78 -8.10
C ASP A 76 -2.48 -2.79 -8.33
N LEU A 77 -1.61 -3.00 -7.33
CA LEU A 77 -0.54 -4.01 -7.39
C LEU A 77 -1.08 -5.45 -7.34
N GLN A 78 -2.24 -5.68 -6.74
CA GLN A 78 -2.83 -7.01 -6.61
C GLN A 78 -3.26 -7.62 -7.95
N PHE A 79 -3.69 -6.79 -8.92
CA PHE A 79 -4.13 -7.26 -10.23
C PHE A 79 -3.01 -7.93 -11.07
N PRO A 80 -1.86 -7.28 -11.31
CA PRO A 80 -0.74 -7.92 -12.00
C PRO A 80 -0.15 -9.08 -11.21
N LEU A 81 -0.08 -8.97 -9.88
CA LEU A 81 0.42 -10.05 -9.02
C LEU A 81 -0.43 -11.31 -9.16
N ARG A 82 -1.76 -11.18 -9.13
CA ARG A 82 -2.67 -12.31 -9.32
C ARG A 82 -2.49 -12.95 -10.70
N ARG A 83 -2.27 -12.15 -11.74
CA ARG A 83 -1.99 -12.67 -13.08
C ARG A 83 -0.66 -13.43 -13.11
N PHE A 84 0.38 -12.88 -12.52
CA PHE A 84 1.70 -13.51 -12.43
C PHE A 84 1.66 -14.84 -11.68
N CYS A 85 1.04 -14.89 -10.50
CA CYS A 85 0.94 -16.13 -9.74
C CYS A 85 0.10 -17.20 -10.47
N LEU A 86 -0.93 -16.81 -11.23
CA LEU A 86 -1.66 -17.77 -12.06
C LEU A 86 -0.80 -18.37 -13.17
N LEU A 87 0.13 -17.60 -13.76
CA LEU A 87 1.06 -18.11 -14.79
C LEU A 87 2.08 -19.10 -14.21
N LEU A 88 2.50 -18.90 -12.97
CA LEU A 88 3.50 -19.77 -12.33
C LEU A 88 2.88 -21.06 -11.80
N PHE A 89 1.72 -20.97 -11.17
CA PHE A 89 1.12 -22.10 -10.44
C PHE A 89 -0.01 -22.80 -11.20
N ARG A 90 -0.42 -22.29 -12.36
CA ARG A 90 -1.32 -23.01 -13.27
C ARG A 90 -0.78 -22.94 -14.71
N PRO A 91 -0.47 -24.08 -15.35
CA PRO A 91 -0.15 -24.13 -16.77
C PRO A 91 -1.35 -23.75 -17.64
#